data_AF-A0A1I3S8A3-F1
#
_entry.id   AF-A0A1I3S8A3-F1
#
_cell.length_a   1.000
_cell.length_b   1.000
_cell.length_c   1.000
_cell.angle_alpha   90.00
_cell.angle_beta   90.00
_cell.angle_gamma   90.00
#
_symmetry.space_group_name_H-M   'P 1'
#
loop_
_entity.id
_entity.type
_entity.pdbx_description
1 polymer ?
#
loop_
_entity_poly.entity_id
_entity_poly.type
_entity_poly.pdbx_seq_one_letter_code
_entity_poly.pdbx_strand_id
1 'polypeptide(L)'
;MKETIFRSSVSVAIISIVLLIGCQTGGNSNQAGSEGRTIDVGGKYPWETEQPSTLIEQVNDGETIFLLSDGEALINEIQELAKSDEEKKKKFSASWAKYLEGYILQMEDTELEKEEYFNSLKELHNDLESMNYEDIAAEIDRLDSLK
;
A
#
# COMPACT_ATOMS: atom_id res chain seq x y z
N MET A 1 43.74 16.68 -35.89
CA MET A 1 43.58 18.08 -35.46
C MET A 1 42.76 18.03 -34.17
N LYS A 2 43.36 18.30 -32.99
CA LYS A 2 43.44 19.65 -32.38
C LYS A 2 42.00 20.17 -32.15
N GLU A 3 41.46 20.41 -30.95
CA GLU A 3 42.01 20.83 -29.65
C GLU A 3 41.02 20.42 -28.52
N THR A 4 41.37 19.97 -27.30
CA THR A 4 42.17 20.54 -26.17
C THR A 4 41.24 21.10 -25.06
N ILE A 5 41.20 20.38 -23.92
CA ILE A 5 41.35 20.85 -22.51
C ILE A 5 40.17 21.64 -21.87
N PHE A 6 39.51 21.14 -20.82
CA PHE A 6 39.89 20.96 -19.39
C PHE A 6 39.81 22.26 -18.54
N ARG A 7 39.38 22.09 -17.28
CA ARG A 7 39.49 22.98 -16.09
C ARG A 7 38.39 24.05 -15.94
N SER A 8 37.91 24.40 -14.75
CA SER A 8 38.33 24.07 -13.38
C SER A 8 37.31 24.60 -12.38
N SER A 9 37.24 23.93 -11.22
CA SER A 9 37.12 24.52 -9.86
C SER A 9 35.83 25.30 -9.55
N VAL A 10 35.32 25.46 -8.33
CA VAL A 10 35.82 25.59 -6.95
C VAL A 10 34.54 25.28 -6.11
N SER A 11 34.50 24.61 -4.97
CA SER A 11 35.16 24.98 -3.72
C SER A 11 35.02 23.87 -2.68
N VAL A 12 36.14 23.61 -2.04
CA VAL A 12 36.31 22.85 -0.81
C VAL A 12 36.08 23.77 0.39
N ALA A 13 35.55 23.16 1.46
CA ALA A 13 35.58 23.56 2.86
C ALA A 13 34.65 24.69 3.35
N ILE A 14 33.78 24.33 4.30
CA ILE A 14 33.82 24.92 5.64
C ILE A 14 33.71 23.80 6.68
N ILE A 15 34.81 23.60 7.41
CA ILE A 15 34.84 22.96 8.73
C ILE A 15 34.19 23.95 9.70
N SER A 16 33.19 23.52 10.45
CA SER A 16 32.80 24.19 11.69
C SER A 16 32.64 23.12 12.77
N ILE A 17 33.73 22.97 13.52
CA ILE A 17 33.71 22.36 14.85
C ILE A 17 33.01 23.37 15.76
N VAL A 18 31.85 23.00 16.29
CA VAL A 18 31.30 23.62 17.50
C VAL A 18 31.33 22.57 18.60
N LEU A 19 32.41 22.60 19.39
CA LEU A 19 32.44 22.04 20.72
C LEU A 19 31.69 23.00 21.64
N LEU A 20 30.46 22.64 22.01
CA LEU A 20 29.80 23.18 23.20
C LEU A 20 29.23 22.02 23.99
N ILE A 21 30.00 21.64 25.01
CA ILE A 21 29.59 20.82 26.13
C ILE A 21 28.55 21.64 26.92
N GLY A 22 27.32 21.16 26.95
CA GLY A 22 26.22 21.64 27.79
C GLY A 22 25.37 20.45 28.20
N CYS A 23 25.15 20.28 29.50
CA CYS A 23 24.59 19.10 30.13
C CYS A 23 23.17 18.71 29.66
N GLN A 24 23.01 17.40 29.44
CA GLN A 24 21.90 16.54 29.84
C GLN A 24 20.45 17.07 29.67
N THR A 25 19.73 16.47 28.73
CA THR A 25 18.55 15.66 29.10
C THR A 25 18.30 14.63 28.01
N GLY A 26 18.14 13.38 28.42
CA GLY A 26 18.01 12.23 27.54
C GLY A 26 16.83 12.36 26.59
N GLY A 27 17.07 11.98 25.35
CA GLY A 27 16.11 11.97 24.27
C GLY A 27 16.84 11.53 23.02
N ASN A 28 17.18 10.25 23.01
CA ASN A 28 17.81 9.54 21.91
C ASN A 28 17.04 9.87 20.62
N SER A 29 17.56 10.80 19.82
CA SER A 29 17.10 11.03 18.45
C SER A 29 17.57 9.82 17.64
N ASN A 30 16.83 8.73 17.79
CA ASN A 30 16.84 7.65 16.83
C ASN A 30 16.38 8.26 15.51
N GLN A 31 17.36 8.53 14.66
CA GLN A 31 17.27 8.21 13.25
C GLN A 31 16.83 6.75 13.14
N ALA A 32 15.52 6.50 13.32
CA ALA A 32 14.91 5.26 12.91
C ALA A 32 14.76 5.37 11.40
N GLY A 33 15.49 4.55 10.65
CA GLY A 33 15.00 4.19 9.33
C GLY A 33 13.56 3.72 9.49
N SER A 34 12.68 4.08 8.55
CA SER A 34 11.36 3.45 8.46
C SER A 34 11.57 1.98 8.09
N GLU A 35 11.98 1.18 9.06
CA GLU A 35 11.82 -0.26 9.01
C GLU A 35 10.36 -0.47 9.42
N GLY A 36 9.55 -0.83 8.43
CA GLY A 36 8.10 -1.03 8.56
C GLY A 36 7.72 -1.80 9.82
N ARG A 37 6.74 -1.32 10.56
CA ARG A 37 6.17 -2.02 11.71
C ARG A 37 4.90 -2.72 11.26
N THR A 38 4.59 -3.84 11.90
CA THR A 38 3.30 -4.50 11.69
C THR A 38 2.27 -3.83 12.58
N ILE A 39 1.12 -3.47 12.01
CA ILE A 39 0.00 -2.94 12.81
C ILE A 39 -0.80 -4.11 13.39
N ASP A 40 -1.00 -4.09 14.71
CA ASP A 40 -1.87 -5.06 15.39
C ASP A 40 -3.33 -4.63 15.29
N VAL A 41 -4.08 -5.37 14.48
CA VAL A 41 -5.53 -5.20 14.25
C VAL A 41 -6.38 -5.97 15.28
N GLY A 42 -5.79 -6.60 16.28
CA GLY A 42 -6.51 -7.25 17.37
C GLY A 42 -7.36 -8.45 16.94
N GLY A 43 -6.90 -9.19 15.92
CA GLY A 43 -7.60 -10.36 15.36
C GLY A 43 -8.78 -10.01 14.45
N LYS A 44 -8.88 -8.76 14.01
CA LYS A 44 -9.85 -8.29 13.00
C LYS A 44 -9.19 -8.12 11.65
N TYR A 45 -9.98 -7.91 10.61
CA TYR A 45 -9.45 -7.46 9.33
C TYR A 45 -9.15 -5.96 9.33
N PRO A 46 -8.17 -5.47 8.55
CA PRO A 46 -7.79 -4.06 8.51
C PRO A 46 -8.98 -3.10 8.28
N TRP A 47 -9.88 -3.42 7.35
CA TRP A 47 -11.06 -2.62 7.01
C TRP A 47 -12.14 -2.57 8.10
N GLU A 48 -12.07 -3.45 9.11
CA GLU A 48 -12.95 -3.41 10.29
C GLU A 48 -12.43 -2.45 11.37
N THR A 49 -11.19 -1.98 11.23
CA THR A 49 -10.51 -1.17 12.23
C THR A 49 -10.34 0.28 11.80
N GLU A 50 -10.16 0.53 10.50
CA GLU A 50 -9.75 1.83 10.00
C GLU A 50 -10.25 2.08 8.56
N GLN A 51 -10.39 3.36 8.20
CA GLN A 51 -10.82 3.82 6.87
C GLN A 51 -9.76 3.54 5.80
N PRO A 52 -10.16 3.35 4.53
CA PRO A 52 -9.23 2.95 3.47
C PRO A 52 -8.12 3.97 3.24
N SER A 53 -8.41 5.27 3.36
CA SER A 53 -7.40 6.33 3.20
C SER A 53 -6.28 6.23 4.22
N THR A 54 -6.60 5.89 5.46
CA THR A 54 -5.62 5.78 6.53
C THR A 54 -4.81 4.49 6.41
N LEU A 55 -5.43 3.39 5.99
CA LEU A 55 -4.70 2.16 5.69
C LEU A 55 -3.71 2.35 4.53
N ILE A 56 -4.12 3.03 3.46
CA ILE A 56 -3.23 3.33 2.32
C ILE A 56 -2.07 4.23 2.74
N GLU A 57 -2.30 5.25 3.58
CA GLU A 57 -1.23 6.09 4.13
C GLU A 57 -0.20 5.24 4.90
N GLN A 58 -0.68 4.36 5.78
CA GLN A 58 0.18 3.48 6.56
C GLN A 58 0.98 2.49 5.69
N VAL A 59 0.36 1.91 4.66
CA VAL A 59 1.07 1.05 3.69
C VAL A 59 2.18 1.83 2.98
N ASN A 60 1.90 3.06 2.53
CA ASN A 60 2.90 3.90 1.86
C ASN A 60 4.04 4.36 2.79
N ASP A 61 3.77 4.49 4.09
CA ASP A 61 4.80 4.74 5.10
C ASP A 61 5.69 3.52 5.38
N GLY A 62 5.33 2.37 4.80
CA GLY A 62 6.05 1.11 4.90
C GLY A 62 5.52 0.18 5.99
N GLU A 63 4.40 0.52 6.64
CA GLU A 63 3.79 -0.34 7.66
C GLU A 63 3.18 -1.60 7.01
N THR A 64 3.30 -2.74 7.69
CA THR A 64 2.66 -4.00 7.28
C THR A 64 1.27 -4.07 7.89
N ILE A 65 0.24 -3.93 7.04
CA ILE A 65 -1.18 -3.84 7.43
C ILE A 65 -1.94 -5.10 7.03
N PHE A 66 -1.86 -5.44 5.75
CA PHE A 66 -2.50 -6.59 5.14
C PHE A 66 -1.61 -7.82 5.19
N LEU A 67 -2.24 -8.98 5.32
CA LEU A 67 -1.65 -10.30 5.13
C LEU A 67 -2.21 -10.92 3.85
N LEU A 68 -1.45 -11.80 3.19
CA LEU A 68 -1.93 -12.54 2.02
C LEU A 68 -3.27 -13.27 2.30
N SER A 69 -3.46 -13.79 3.52
CA SER A 69 -4.70 -14.44 3.96
C SER A 69 -5.92 -13.52 3.96
N ASP A 70 -5.73 -12.21 4.04
CA ASP A 70 -6.83 -11.24 4.06
C ASP A 70 -7.46 -11.09 2.68
N GLY A 71 -6.75 -11.44 1.61
CA GLY A 71 -7.23 -11.30 0.23
C GLY A 71 -8.53 -12.07 -0.01
N GLU A 72 -8.66 -13.29 0.53
CA GLU A 72 -9.88 -14.08 0.40
C GLU A 72 -11.07 -13.42 1.09
N ALA A 73 -10.88 -12.92 2.30
CA ALA A 73 -11.93 -12.24 3.05
C ALA A 73 -12.36 -10.94 2.35
N LEU A 74 -11.40 -10.19 1.80
CA LEU A 74 -11.66 -8.98 1.05
C LEU A 74 -12.45 -9.23 -0.24
N ILE A 75 -12.10 -10.28 -0.99
CA ILE A 75 -12.85 -10.71 -2.18
C ILE A 75 -14.29 -11.11 -1.81
N ASN A 76 -14.49 -11.80 -0.68
CA ASN A 76 -15.82 -12.20 -0.22
C ASN A 76 -16.70 -10.98 0.10
N GLU A 77 -16.17 -9.97 0.78
CA GLU A 77 -16.89 -8.71 1.05
C GLU A 77 -17.31 -7.99 -0.25
N ILE A 78 -16.42 -7.98 -1.25
CA ILE A 78 -16.71 -7.43 -2.59
C ILE A 78 -17.80 -8.25 -3.28
N GLN A 79 -17.76 -9.58 -3.16
CA GLN A 79 -18.79 -10.46 -3.71
C GLN A 79 -20.16 -10.20 -3.08
N GLU A 80 -20.22 -9.99 -1.76
CA GLU A 80 -21.44 -9.65 -1.05
C GLU A 80 -21.98 -8.28 -1.47
N LEU A 81 -21.10 -7.29 -1.65
CA LEU A 81 -21.46 -6.00 -2.21
C LEU A 81 -22.06 -6.13 -3.61
N ALA A 82 -21.47 -6.94 -4.49
CA ALA A 82 -21.95 -7.17 -5.85
C ALA A 82 -23.36 -7.82 -5.88
N LYS A 83 -23.72 -8.57 -4.83
CA LYS A 83 -25.05 -9.17 -4.66
C LYS A 83 -26.07 -8.23 -4.00
N SER A 84 -25.62 -7.09 -3.46
CA SER A 84 -26.47 -6.12 -2.76
C SER A 84 -27.32 -5.24 -3.71
N ASP A 85 -28.24 -4.47 -3.13
CA ASP A 85 -29.04 -3.49 -3.88
C ASP A 85 -28.18 -2.35 -4.47
N GLU A 86 -28.72 -1.62 -5.46
CA GLU A 86 -27.99 -0.55 -6.13
C GLU A 86 -27.56 0.60 -5.19
N GLU A 87 -28.33 0.88 -4.14
CA GLU A 87 -28.00 1.97 -3.21
C GLU A 87 -26.73 1.63 -2.43
N LYS A 88 -26.63 0.40 -1.91
CA LYS A 88 -25.43 -0.10 -1.23
C LYS A 88 -24.22 -0.13 -2.16
N LYS A 89 -24.37 -0.66 -3.37
CA LYS A 89 -23.33 -0.64 -4.41
C LYS A 89 -22.78 0.76 -4.63
N LYS A 90 -23.66 1.72 -4.96
CA LYS A 90 -23.29 3.14 -5.16
C LYS A 90 -22.59 3.76 -3.95
N LYS A 91 -23.02 3.38 -2.74
CA LYS A 91 -22.50 3.94 -1.51
C LYS A 91 -21.12 3.41 -1.13
N PHE A 92 -20.83 2.13 -1.38
CA PHE A 92 -19.67 1.46 -0.79
C PHE A 92 -18.60 1.02 -1.78
N SER A 93 -18.85 0.96 -3.08
CA SER A 93 -17.87 0.43 -4.04
C SER A 93 -16.58 1.21 -4.10
N ALA A 94 -16.63 2.54 -3.98
CA ALA A 94 -15.41 3.35 -3.91
C ALA A 94 -14.56 3.01 -2.67
N SER A 95 -15.18 2.75 -1.52
CA SER A 95 -14.46 2.35 -0.31
C SER A 95 -13.83 0.97 -0.46
N TRP A 96 -14.57 0.00 -1.01
CA TRP A 96 -14.05 -1.35 -1.22
C TRP A 96 -12.96 -1.41 -2.29
N ALA A 97 -13.05 -0.61 -3.35
CA ALA A 97 -11.96 -0.43 -4.31
C ALA A 97 -10.68 0.06 -3.59
N LYS A 98 -10.80 1.04 -2.70
CA LYS A 98 -9.63 1.55 -1.95
C LYS A 98 -9.03 0.54 -0.96
N TYR A 99 -9.85 -0.30 -0.32
CA TYR A 99 -9.30 -1.40 0.48
C TYR A 99 -8.53 -2.41 -0.39
N LEU A 100 -9.06 -2.73 -1.57
CA LEU A 100 -8.41 -3.61 -2.53
C LEU A 100 -7.11 -3.01 -3.08
N GLU A 101 -7.07 -1.71 -3.36
CA GLU A 101 -5.86 -0.98 -3.73
C GLU A 101 -4.77 -1.12 -2.65
N GLY A 102 -5.13 -0.86 -1.38
CA GLY A 102 -4.19 -1.00 -0.27
C GLY A 102 -3.62 -2.41 -0.12
N TYR A 103 -4.46 -3.43 -0.30
CA TYR A 103 -4.03 -4.83 -0.30
C TYR A 103 -3.05 -5.14 -1.45
N ILE A 104 -3.37 -4.72 -2.68
CA ILE A 104 -2.52 -4.94 -3.86
C ILE A 104 -1.16 -4.25 -3.66
N LEU A 105 -1.17 -2.98 -3.26
CA LEU A 105 0.04 -2.18 -3.05
C LEU A 105 1.01 -2.84 -2.07
N GLN A 106 0.49 -3.43 -0.99
CA GLN A 106 1.35 -4.03 0.02
C GLN A 106 1.85 -5.42 -0.39
N MET A 107 1.02 -6.22 -1.07
CA MET A 107 1.29 -7.64 -1.28
C MET A 107 1.98 -7.95 -2.62
N GLU A 108 1.73 -7.18 -3.68
CA GLU A 108 2.22 -7.48 -5.02
C GLU A 108 3.76 -7.58 -5.07
N ASP A 109 4.45 -6.63 -4.46
CA ASP A 109 5.92 -6.59 -4.45
C ASP A 109 6.53 -7.71 -3.58
N THR A 110 5.75 -8.29 -2.66
CA THR A 110 6.20 -9.36 -1.76
C THR A 110 5.91 -10.77 -2.29
N GLU A 111 4.95 -10.91 -3.20
CA GLU A 111 4.39 -12.18 -3.67
C GLU A 111 4.51 -12.28 -5.20
N LEU A 112 5.73 -12.10 -5.70
CA LEU A 112 6.04 -11.95 -7.13
C LEU A 112 5.63 -13.17 -7.99
N GLU A 113 5.56 -14.36 -7.40
CA GLU A 113 5.10 -15.58 -8.07
C GLU A 113 3.59 -15.61 -8.34
N LYS A 114 2.83 -14.70 -7.74
CA LYS A 114 1.36 -14.58 -7.86
C LYS A 114 0.94 -13.48 -8.83
N GLU A 115 1.76 -13.18 -9.85
CA GLU A 115 1.51 -12.12 -10.84
C GLU A 115 0.10 -12.20 -11.46
N GLU A 116 -0.36 -13.39 -11.89
CA GLU A 116 -1.70 -13.57 -12.46
C GLU A 116 -2.82 -13.23 -11.48
N TYR A 117 -2.64 -13.60 -10.20
CA TYR A 117 -3.60 -13.29 -9.13
C TYR A 117 -3.70 -11.77 -8.91
N PHE A 118 -2.58 -11.06 -8.82
CA PHE A 118 -2.60 -9.59 -8.65
C PHE A 118 -3.10 -8.85 -9.89
N ASN A 119 -2.84 -9.36 -11.09
CA ASN A 119 -3.43 -8.81 -12.32
C ASN A 119 -4.96 -8.92 -12.29
N SER A 120 -5.51 -10.07 -11.91
CA SER A 120 -6.95 -10.24 -11.71
C SER A 120 -7.52 -9.34 -10.60
N LEU A 121 -6.79 -9.12 -9.50
CA LEU A 121 -7.21 -8.15 -8.48
C LEU A 121 -7.24 -6.71 -9.00
N LYS A 122 -6.32 -6.34 -9.90
CA LYS A 122 -6.33 -5.03 -10.56
C LYS A 122 -7.51 -4.89 -11.53
N GLU A 123 -7.87 -5.96 -12.24
CA GLU A 123 -9.09 -6.00 -13.06
C GLU A 123 -10.34 -5.78 -12.18
N LEU A 124 -10.45 -6.53 -11.08
CA LEU A 124 -11.53 -6.37 -10.09
C LEU A 124 -11.60 -4.96 -9.49
N HIS A 125 -10.45 -4.36 -9.17
CA HIS A 125 -10.36 -2.98 -8.71
C HIS A 125 -10.95 -2.00 -9.72
N ASN A 126 -10.56 -2.13 -10.99
CA ASN A 126 -11.05 -1.27 -12.06
C ASN A 126 -12.55 -1.42 -12.30
N ASP A 127 -13.09 -2.64 -12.18
CA ASP A 127 -14.53 -2.89 -12.28
C ASP A 127 -15.30 -2.27 -11.11
N LEU A 128 -14.76 -2.31 -9.89
CA LEU A 128 -15.35 -1.63 -8.73
C LEU A 128 -15.38 -0.10 -8.91
N GLU A 129 -14.26 0.50 -9.34
CA GLU A 129 -14.19 1.95 -9.59
C GLU A 129 -15.13 2.37 -10.74
N SER A 130 -15.26 1.53 -11.77
CA SER A 130 -16.14 1.77 -12.91
C SER A 130 -17.60 1.38 -12.64
N MET A 131 -17.89 0.82 -11.47
CA MET A 131 -19.21 0.30 -11.08
C MET A 131 -19.76 -0.76 -12.05
N ASN A 132 -18.87 -1.57 -12.63
CA ASN A 132 -19.18 -2.61 -13.60
C ASN A 132 -19.53 -3.95 -12.92
N TYR A 133 -20.66 -4.01 -12.20
CA TYR A 133 -21.01 -5.18 -11.38
C TYR A 133 -21.42 -6.43 -12.16
N GLU A 134 -21.65 -6.32 -13.48
CA GLU A 134 -21.94 -7.49 -14.32
C GLU A 134 -20.71 -8.40 -14.43
N ASP A 135 -19.51 -7.81 -14.46
CA ASP A 135 -18.25 -8.53 -14.66
C ASP A 135 -17.58 -8.94 -13.34
N ILE A 136 -17.91 -8.29 -12.22
CA ILE A 136 -17.36 -8.62 -10.89
C ILE A 136 -17.56 -10.10 -10.52
N ALA A 137 -18.71 -10.70 -10.85
CA ALA A 137 -18.95 -12.11 -10.54
C ALA A 137 -18.00 -13.04 -11.30
N ALA A 138 -17.75 -12.77 -12.58
CA ALA A 138 -16.85 -13.56 -13.41
C ALA A 138 -15.39 -13.40 -12.95
N GLU A 139 -14.99 -12.18 -12.55
CA GLU A 139 -13.64 -11.93 -12.07
C GLU A 139 -13.37 -12.59 -10.71
N ILE A 140 -14.38 -12.68 -9.84
CA ILE A 140 -14.28 -13.41 -8.57
C ILE A 140 -14.12 -14.92 -8.81
N ASP A 141 -14.90 -15.51 -9.73
CA ASP A 141 -14.75 -16.93 -10.10
C ASP A 141 -13.36 -17.21 -10.69
N ARG A 142 -12.80 -16.27 -11.45
CA ARG A 142 -11.43 -16.36 -11.96
C ARG A 142 -10.41 -16.31 -10.84
N LEU A 143 -10.53 -15.37 -9.91
CA LEU A 143 -9.65 -15.26 -8.74
C LEU A 143 -9.62 -16.55 -7.91
N ASP A 144 -10.76 -17.21 -7.72
CA ASP A 144 -10.83 -18.51 -7.02
C ASP A 144 -10.01 -19.62 -7.71
N SER A 145 -9.83 -19.54 -9.02
CA SER A 145 -9.01 -20.51 -9.78
C SER A 145 -7.50 -20.26 -9.71
N LEU A 146 -7.08 -19.07 -9.24
CA LEU A 146 -5.68 -18.61 -9.21
C LEU A 146 -5.06 -18.69 -7.80
N LYS A 147 -5.85 -19.06 -6.79
CA LYS A 147 -5.42 -19.21 -5.38
C LYS A 147 -4.56 -20.46 -5.18
#